data_AF-A0A9X0R5H8-F1
#
_entry.id   AF-A0A9X0R5H8-F1
#
_cell.length_a   1.000
_cell.length_b   1.000
_cell.length_c   1.000
_cell.angle_alpha   90.00
_cell.angle_beta   90.00
_cell.angle_gamma   90.00
#
_symmetry.space_group_name_H-M   'P 1'
#
loop_
_entity.id
_entity.type
_entity.pdbx_description
1 polymer ?
#
loop_
_entity_poly.entity_id
_entity_poly.type
_entity_poly.pdbx_seq_one_letter_code
_entity_poly.pdbx_strand_id
1 'polypeptide(L)'
;PGWVHLPRAIEVEWVKQLVAEQLRTTKDRRGFARQEWAKLRERNEALDCAVLARAALWLLGADRYGEQFWARLRDEAADAPLAAAPAPAPTPAPPAAAVESLRPRGWLTLRGGWLR
;
A
#
# COMPACT_ATOMS: atom_id res chain seq x y z
N PRO A 1 21.26 -1.95 13.58
CA PRO A 1 19.80 -1.69 13.56
C PRO A 1 19.51 -0.63 12.47
N GLY A 2 18.40 -0.75 11.74
CA GLY A 2 18.03 0.22 10.68
C GLY A 2 18.28 -0.22 9.23
N TRP A 3 18.56 -1.50 8.98
CA TRP A 3 18.71 -2.04 7.63
C TRP A 3 17.62 -3.08 7.36
N VAL A 4 17.13 -3.13 6.12
CA VAL A 4 16.20 -4.16 5.63
C VAL A 4 16.88 -4.92 4.50
N HIS A 5 16.86 -6.25 4.56
CA HIS A 5 17.37 -7.10 3.50
C HIS A 5 16.30 -7.26 2.42
N LEU A 6 16.64 -6.89 1.18
CA LEU A 6 15.76 -7.06 0.03
C LEU A 6 16.14 -8.34 -0.73
N PRO A 7 15.18 -9.24 -1.03
CA PRO A 7 15.41 -10.36 -1.92
C PRO A 7 15.87 -9.90 -3.30
N ARG A 8 16.73 -10.69 -3.96
CA ARG A 8 17.24 -10.38 -5.29
C ARG A 8 16.15 -10.30 -6.38
N ALA A 9 15.01 -10.94 -6.13
CA ALA A 9 13.85 -10.93 -7.01
C ALA A 9 12.95 -9.69 -6.87
N ILE A 10 13.28 -8.75 -5.96
CA ILE A 10 12.53 -7.50 -5.86
C ILE A 10 12.79 -6.62 -7.07
N GLU A 11 11.70 -6.18 -7.69
CA GLU A 11 11.73 -5.28 -8.83
C GLU A 11 12.11 -3.84 -8.43
N VAL A 12 12.75 -3.13 -9.36
CA VAL A 12 13.14 -1.72 -9.17
C VAL A 12 11.93 -0.83 -8.85
N GLU A 13 10.77 -1.14 -9.40
CA GLU A 13 9.56 -0.37 -9.16
C GLU A 13 9.08 -0.47 -7.71
N TRP A 14 9.20 -1.64 -7.09
CA TRP A 14 8.89 -1.81 -5.67
C TRP A 14 9.77 -0.89 -4.80
N VAL A 15 11.07 -0.81 -5.10
CA VAL A 15 12.01 0.06 -4.37
C VAL A 15 11.68 1.54 -4.58
N LYS A 16 11.30 1.93 -5.79
CA LYS A 16 10.89 3.31 -6.11
C LYS A 16 9.64 3.76 -5.35
N GLN A 17 8.77 2.83 -4.96
CA GLN A 17 7.58 3.15 -4.17
C GLN A 17 7.93 3.56 -2.73
N LEU A 18 9.09 3.16 -2.18
CA LEU A 18 9.52 3.63 -0.85
C LEU A 18 9.68 5.16 -0.75
N VAL A 19 9.82 5.82 -1.91
CA VAL A 19 9.93 7.28 -2.05
C VAL A 19 8.81 7.82 -2.96
N ALA A 20 7.64 7.19 -2.94
CA ALA A 20 6.48 7.61 -3.72
C ALA A 20 5.83 8.90 -3.20
N GLU A 21 6.13 9.31 -1.97
CA GLU A 21 5.66 10.56 -1.37
C GLU A 21 6.83 11.41 -0.90
N GLN A 22 6.65 12.73 -0.93
CA GLN A 22 7.58 13.66 -0.32
C GLN A 22 6.83 14.73 0.45
N LEU A 23 7.42 15.17 1.56
CA LEU A 23 6.95 16.35 2.27
C LEU A 23 7.29 17.59 1.44
N ARG A 24 6.27 18.30 0.94
CA ARG A 24 6.40 19.56 0.22
C ARG A 24 5.91 20.71 1.08
N THR A 25 6.56 21.85 0.96
CA THR A 25 6.09 23.09 1.56
C THR A 25 5.40 23.91 0.49
N THR A 26 4.08 24.05 0.58
CA THR A 26 3.27 24.90 -0.29
C THR A 26 2.96 26.23 0.40
N LYS A 27 2.85 27.31 -0.38
CA LYS A 27 2.42 28.62 0.14
C LYS A 27 0.97 28.84 -0.22
N ASP A 28 0.14 29.15 0.78
CA ASP A 28 -1.24 29.59 0.53
C ASP A 28 -1.25 30.97 -0.15
N ARG A 29 -2.38 31.36 -0.73
CA ARG A 29 -2.60 32.69 -1.34
C ARG A 29 -2.28 33.85 -0.39
N ARG A 30 -2.33 33.62 0.92
CA ARG A 30 -1.99 34.58 1.98
C ARG A 30 -0.51 34.58 2.37
N GLY A 31 0.33 33.78 1.71
CA GLY A 31 1.78 33.72 1.92
C GLY A 31 2.25 32.79 3.04
N PHE A 32 1.33 32.15 3.78
CA PHE A 32 1.69 31.19 4.83
C PHE A 32 2.19 29.87 4.22
N ALA A 33 3.31 29.37 4.75
CA ALA A 33 3.86 28.08 4.38
C ALA A 33 3.13 26.95 5.12
N ARG A 34 2.68 25.92 4.39
CA ARG A 34 2.11 24.70 4.93
C ARG A 34 2.89 23.51 4.39
N GLN A 35 3.11 22.52 5.25
CA GLN A 35 3.66 21.24 4.82
C GLN A 35 2.54 20.28 4.43
N GLU A 36 2.69 19.63 3.29
CA GLU A 36 1.78 18.62 2.77
C GLU A 36 2.59 17.45 2.22
N TRP A 37 2.09 16.23 2.44
CA TRP A 37 2.63 15.04 1.79
C TRP A 37 2.09 14.97 0.37
N ALA A 38 2.97 15.16 -0.61
CA ALA A 38 2.63 15.14 -2.01
C ALA A 38 3.00 13.78 -2.62
N LYS A 39 2.01 13.12 -3.23
CA LYS A 39 2.18 11.87 -3.96
C LYS A 39 2.87 12.14 -5.31
N LEU A 40 3.96 11.43 -5.56
CA LEU A 40 4.81 11.57 -6.76
C LEU A 40 4.60 10.47 -7.78
N ARG A 41 4.08 9.32 -7.34
CA ARG A 41 3.89 8.12 -8.15
C ARG A 41 2.45 7.67 -8.08
N GLU A 42 2.01 6.91 -9.07
CA GLU A 42 0.66 6.33 -9.06
C GLU A 42 0.53 5.26 -7.97
N ARG A 43 1.54 4.41 -7.81
CA ARG A 43 1.58 3.31 -6.82
C ARG A 43 2.38 3.71 -5.56
N ASN A 44 1.88 3.36 -4.38
CA ASN A 44 2.50 3.62 -3.06
C ASN A 44 2.12 2.56 -2.00
N GLU A 45 1.74 1.36 -2.41
CA GLU A 45 1.25 0.33 -1.50
C GLU A 45 2.34 -0.67 -1.10
N ALA A 46 3.51 -0.66 -1.76
CA ALA A 46 4.58 -1.64 -1.57
C ALA A 46 5.02 -1.78 -0.10
N LEU A 47 5.23 -0.67 0.59
CA LEU A 47 5.66 -0.67 1.99
C LEU A 47 4.55 -1.19 2.90
N ASP A 48 3.33 -0.70 2.75
CA ASP A 48 2.18 -1.13 3.55
C ASP A 48 1.90 -2.63 3.37
N CYS A 49 1.97 -3.13 2.13
CA CYS A 49 1.86 -4.56 1.85
C CYS A 49 2.95 -5.37 2.57
N ALA A 50 4.19 -4.90 2.59
CA ALA A 50 5.28 -5.57 3.30
C ALA A 50 5.08 -5.56 4.83
N VAL A 51 4.59 -4.45 5.38
CA VAL A 51 4.25 -4.33 6.82
C VAL A 51 3.12 -5.29 7.18
N LEU A 52 2.05 -5.35 6.36
CA LEU A 52 0.93 -6.27 6.57
C LEU A 52 1.38 -7.74 6.46
N ALA A 53 2.21 -8.08 5.48
CA ALA A 53 2.77 -9.43 5.35
C ALA A 53 3.61 -9.79 6.59
N ARG A 54 4.43 -8.86 7.10
CA ARG A 54 5.21 -9.07 8.33
C ARG A 54 4.32 -9.24 9.56
N ALA A 55 3.22 -8.49 9.65
CA ALA A 55 2.25 -8.62 10.74
C ALA A 55 1.50 -9.95 10.68
N ALA A 56 1.09 -10.40 9.49
CA ALA A 56 0.50 -11.72 9.30
C ALA A 56 1.48 -12.84 9.70
N LEU A 57 2.75 -12.71 9.32
CA LEU A 57 3.80 -13.65 9.69
C LEU A 57 4.02 -13.70 11.20
N TRP A 58 3.96 -12.56 11.88
CA TRP A 58 4.00 -12.49 13.34
C TRP A 58 2.81 -13.21 13.98
N LEU A 59 1.59 -12.99 13.46
CA LEU A 59 0.38 -13.64 13.96
C LEU A 59 0.43 -15.17 13.81
N LEU A 60 1.02 -15.67 12.72
CA LEU A 60 1.28 -17.09 12.50
C LEU A 60 2.28 -17.67 13.51
N GLY A 61 3.01 -16.82 14.24
CA GLY A 61 3.98 -17.23 15.24
C GLY A 61 5.36 -17.53 14.67
N ALA A 62 5.69 -16.95 13.52
CA ALA A 62 6.95 -17.22 12.82
C ALA A 62 8.20 -17.00 13.67
N ASP A 63 8.16 -16.03 14.58
CA ASP A 63 9.27 -15.74 15.48
C ASP A 63 9.53 -16.88 16.49
N ARG A 64 8.63 -17.87 16.59
CA ARG A 64 8.80 -19.09 17.41
C ARG A 64 9.20 -20.31 16.60
N TYR A 65 9.24 -20.21 15.27
CA TYR A 65 9.65 -21.33 14.42
C TYR A 65 11.16 -21.53 14.53
N GLY A 66 11.59 -22.78 14.76
CA GLY A 66 13.00 -23.13 14.85
C GLY A 66 13.70 -23.23 13.48
N GLU A 67 15.03 -23.28 13.49
CA GLU A 67 15.86 -23.38 12.27
C GLU A 67 15.48 -24.53 11.34
N GLN A 68 15.07 -25.68 11.90
CA GLN A 68 14.68 -26.85 11.09
C GLN A 68 13.46 -26.56 10.21
N PHE A 69 12.49 -25.80 10.72
CA PHE A 69 11.30 -25.40 9.96
C PHE A 69 11.71 -24.49 8.80
N TRP A 70 12.56 -23.51 9.05
CA TRP A 70 13.03 -22.56 8.04
C TRP A 70 13.99 -23.18 7.02
N ALA A 71 14.78 -24.19 7.41
CA ALA A 71 15.60 -24.97 6.50
C ALA A 71 14.73 -25.74 5.51
N ARG A 72 13.75 -26.49 6.03
CA ARG A 72 12.79 -27.23 5.19
C ARG A 72 12.04 -26.32 4.21
N LEU A 73 11.54 -25.17 4.68
CA LEU A 73 10.87 -24.20 3.80
C LEU A 73 11.80 -23.62 2.73
N ARG A 74 13.09 -23.42 3.03
CA ARG A 74 14.07 -22.96 2.03
C ARG A 74 14.29 -24.01 0.96
N ASP A 75 14.40 -25.28 1.34
CA ASP A 75 14.56 -26.39 0.41
C ASP A 75 13.31 -26.50 -0.49
N GLU A 76 12.11 -26.48 0.12
CA GLU A 76 10.84 -26.49 -0.62
C GLU A 76 10.69 -25.28 -1.57
N ALA A 77 11.15 -24.10 -1.16
CA ALA A 77 11.08 -22.89 -1.98
C ALA A 77 12.15 -22.85 -3.09
N ALA A 78 13.30 -23.49 -2.90
CA ALA A 78 14.34 -23.62 -3.93
C ALA A 78 13.87 -24.54 -5.07
N ASP A 79 13.10 -25.57 -4.74
CA ASP A 79 12.52 -26.51 -5.70
C ASP A 79 11.20 -26.01 -6.32
N ALA A 80 10.59 -24.97 -5.75
CA ALA A 80 9.37 -24.38 -6.28
C ALA A 80 9.66 -23.62 -7.58
N PRO A 81 8.94 -23.89 -8.68
CA PRO A 81 9.06 -23.09 -9.89
C PRO A 81 8.72 -21.64 -9.55
N LEU A 82 9.58 -20.71 -9.95
CA LEU A 82 9.34 -19.27 -9.80
C LEU A 82 8.15 -18.90 -10.69
N ALA A 83 6.94 -19.09 -10.18
CA ALA A 83 5.74 -18.69 -10.87
C ALA A 83 5.80 -17.18 -11.01
N ALA A 84 6.00 -16.70 -12.24
CA ALA A 84 5.78 -15.31 -12.56
C ALA A 84 4.36 -14.98 -12.05
N ALA A 85 4.24 -13.95 -11.22
CA ALA A 85 2.93 -13.43 -10.85
C ALA A 85 2.13 -13.28 -12.15
N PRO A 86 0.91 -13.85 -12.23
CA PRO A 86 0.12 -13.71 -13.44
C PRO A 86 0.07 -12.23 -13.78
N ALA A 87 0.35 -11.89 -15.05
CA ALA A 87 0.27 -10.52 -15.52
C ALA A 87 -1.02 -9.92 -14.99
N PRO A 88 -1.00 -8.69 -14.44
CA PRO A 88 -2.21 -8.07 -13.93
C PRO A 88 -3.26 -8.20 -15.03
N ALA A 89 -4.40 -8.83 -14.70
CA ALA A 89 -5.51 -8.93 -15.63
C ALA A 89 -5.76 -7.52 -16.17
N PRO A 90 -6.03 -7.37 -17.49
CA PRO A 90 -6.26 -6.05 -18.06
C PRO A 90 -7.34 -5.37 -17.22
N THR A 91 -6.97 -4.25 -16.58
CA THR A 91 -7.93 -3.43 -15.86
C THR A 91 -9.07 -3.16 -16.84
N PRO A 92 -10.33 -3.53 -16.53
CA PRO A 92 -11.42 -3.13 -17.38
C PRO A 92 -11.33 -1.62 -17.53
N ALA A 93 -11.36 -1.13 -18.77
CA ALA A 93 -11.29 0.29 -19.07
C ALA A 93 -12.22 1.04 -18.09
N PRO A 94 -11.79 2.16 -17.50
CA PRO A 94 -12.69 2.93 -16.65
C PRO A 94 -13.96 3.17 -17.46
N PRO A 95 -15.16 2.88 -16.92
CA PRO A 95 -16.38 3.25 -17.62
C PRO A 95 -16.24 4.73 -17.97
N ALA A 96 -16.40 5.04 -19.26
CA ALA A 96 -16.37 6.41 -19.77
C ALA A 96 -17.11 7.29 -18.77
N ALA A 97 -16.41 8.31 -18.25
CA ALA A 97 -16.89 9.15 -17.16
C ALA A 97 -18.36 9.48 -17.39
N ALA A 98 -19.24 8.80 -16.66
CA ALA A 98 -20.62 9.18 -16.58
C ALA A 98 -20.58 10.52 -15.88
N VAL A 99 -20.81 11.59 -16.63
CA VAL A 99 -20.96 12.94 -16.10
C VAL A 99 -21.97 12.83 -14.97
N GLU A 100 -21.47 12.94 -13.74
CA GLU A 100 -22.28 12.88 -12.55
C GLU A 100 -23.18 14.11 -12.61
N SER A 101 -24.40 13.90 -13.11
CA SER A 101 -25.43 14.93 -13.07
C SER A 101 -25.55 15.34 -11.61
N LEU A 102 -25.23 16.60 -11.31
CA LEU A 102 -25.43 17.25 -10.02
C LEU A 102 -26.90 17.13 -9.62
N ARG A 103 -27.27 15.96 -9.06
CA ARG A 103 -28.53 15.79 -8.36
C ARG A 103 -28.25 16.13 -6.91
N PRO A 104 -28.82 17.23 -6.38
CA PRO A 104 -28.67 17.52 -4.97
C PRO A 104 -29.42 16.44 -4.20
N ARG A 105 -28.69 15.52 -3.57
CA ARG A 105 -29.25 14.57 -2.61
C ARG A 105 -28.83 15.02 -1.22
N GLY A 106 -29.69 15.81 -0.60
CA GLY A 106 -29.69 16.01 0.84
C GLY A 106 -30.01 14.69 1.53
N TRP A 107 -29.00 14.12 2.19
CA TRP A 107 -29.15 13.05 3.19
C TRP A 107 -28.40 13.38 4.49
N LEU A 108 -27.88 14.61 4.59
CA LEU A 108 -27.23 15.19 5.77
C LEU A 108 -27.93 16.48 6.21
N THR A 109 -29.26 16.53 6.14
CA THR A 109 -30.00 17.44 7.01
C THR A 109 -29.95 16.87 8.43
N LEU A 110 -29.04 17.39 9.25
CA LEU A 110 -29.11 17.25 10.70
C LEU A 110 -30.39 17.96 11.19
N ARG A 111 -31.47 17.19 11.35
CA ARG A 111 -32.64 17.62 12.12
C ARG A 111 -32.90 16.61 13.24
N GLY A 112 -32.64 17.07 14.45
CA GLY A 112 -33.45 16.72 15.62
C GLY A 112 -32.92 15.62 16.51
N GLY A 113 -32.24 16.06 17.59
CA GLY A 113 -32.56 15.71 18.99
C GLY A 113 -32.44 14.27 19.46
N TRP A 114 -32.32 14.12 20.79
CA TRP A 114 -32.35 12.87 21.60
C TRP A 114 -31.01 12.12 21.56
N LEU A 115 -30.19 12.13 22.61
CA LEU A 115 -30.41 11.73 24.01
C LEU A 115 -29.54 12.62 24.95
N ARG A 116 -30.12 13.37 25.92
CA ARG A 116 -30.21 13.04 27.37
C ARG A 116 -29.50 11.79 27.86
#